data_AF-A0A0C9UT42-F1
#
_entry.id   AF-A0A0C9UT42-F1
#
_cell.length_a   1.000
_cell.length_b   1.000
_cell.length_c   1.000
_cell.angle_alpha   90.00
_cell.angle_beta   90.00
_cell.angle_gamma   90.00
#
_symmetry.space_group_name_H-M   'P 1'
#
loop_
_entity.id
_entity.type
_entity.pdbx_description
1 polymer ?
#
loop_
_entity_poly.entity_id
_entity_poly.type
_entity_poly.pdbx_seq_one_letter_code
_entity_poly.pdbx_strand_id
1 'polypeptide(L)'
;MTSFIHRLLSTLLLIYISVTCRAATLNNSSDQRRAADTCADPTLADVWVQGYSPTVTAHVIRPPWVFVASIVVGGDWQIQGPVFRAWENSQEFTVPLYQFNKPDDSDILLLPSTDGNPPTVAGFLNQGITGYVYATQVCGSVPLLVAANAATTDHWYTTNALQH
;
A
#
# COMPACT_ATOMS: atom_id res chain seq x y z
N MET A 1 -82.15 25.68 38.79
CA MET A 1 -83.14 26.10 37.79
C MET A 1 -82.65 25.63 36.43
N THR A 2 -83.53 24.97 35.69
CA THR A 2 -83.46 24.74 34.24
C THR A 2 -82.25 23.96 33.71
N SER A 3 -82.41 22.65 33.77
CA SER A 3 -81.93 21.73 32.73
C SER A 3 -82.42 22.16 31.34
N PHE A 4 -81.85 21.52 30.32
CA PHE A 4 -82.33 21.47 28.93
C PHE A 4 -82.05 22.70 28.05
N ILE A 5 -81.23 22.49 27.01
CA ILE A 5 -81.43 22.88 25.59
C ILE A 5 -80.04 23.16 24.97
N HIS A 6 -79.45 22.12 24.40
CA HIS A 6 -79.14 22.03 22.96
C HIS A 6 -77.91 22.84 22.55
N ARG A 7 -76.80 22.17 22.24
CA ARG A 7 -76.53 21.56 20.92
C ARG A 7 -76.50 22.62 19.81
N LEU A 8 -75.35 22.60 19.12
CA LEU A 8 -75.05 23.17 17.80
C LEU A 8 -74.64 24.64 17.78
N LEU A 9 -73.65 24.91 16.92
CA LEU A 9 -72.92 26.16 16.67
C LEU A 9 -71.87 26.47 17.74
N SER A 10 -70.57 26.48 17.50
CA SER A 10 -69.77 26.39 16.28
C SER A 10 -68.36 26.01 16.78
N THR A 11 -67.89 24.80 16.50
CA THR A 11 -66.86 24.55 15.47
C THR A 11 -65.66 25.51 15.54
N LEU A 12 -64.48 24.90 15.67
CA LEU A 12 -63.11 25.45 15.62
C LEU A 12 -62.42 25.73 16.96
N LEU A 13 -61.98 24.67 17.64
CA LEU A 13 -60.60 24.62 18.14
C LEU A 13 -60.13 23.17 18.33
N LEU A 14 -60.18 22.38 17.25
CA LEU A 14 -59.47 21.11 17.14
C LEU A 14 -58.01 21.41 16.78
N ILE A 15 -57.16 21.64 17.77
CA ILE A 15 -55.71 21.58 17.59
C ILE A 15 -55.26 20.21 18.08
N TYR A 16 -55.61 19.18 17.30
CA TYR A 16 -54.90 17.91 17.32
C TYR A 16 -53.67 18.09 16.45
N ILE A 17 -52.50 18.24 17.06
CA ILE A 17 -51.22 18.16 16.35
C ILE A 17 -51.01 16.67 16.05
N SER A 18 -51.57 16.18 14.95
CA SER A 18 -51.13 14.94 14.34
C SER A 18 -49.79 15.23 13.68
N VAL A 19 -48.72 14.87 14.37
CA VAL A 19 -47.38 14.78 13.79
C VAL A 19 -47.45 13.73 12.69
N THR A 20 -47.63 14.20 11.45
CA THR A 20 -47.39 13.35 10.30
C THR A 20 -45.88 13.19 10.22
N CYS A 21 -45.40 12.02 10.64
CA CYS A 21 -44.08 11.56 10.25
C CYS A 21 -44.15 11.38 8.74
N ARG A 22 -43.86 12.44 7.98
CA ARG A 22 -43.44 12.27 6.59
C ARG A 22 -42.18 11.43 6.71
N ALA A 23 -42.27 10.15 6.36
CA ALA A 23 -41.12 9.44 5.88
C ALA A 23 -40.57 10.33 4.76
N ALA A 24 -39.50 11.05 5.06
CA ALA A 24 -38.67 11.60 4.01
C ALA A 24 -38.35 10.38 3.15
N THR A 25 -38.85 10.36 1.92
CA THR A 25 -38.24 9.54 0.90
C THR A 25 -36.78 9.95 0.96
N LEU A 26 -35.94 9.09 1.54
CA LEU A 26 -34.51 9.18 1.35
C LEU A 26 -34.39 9.16 -0.16
N ASN A 27 -34.20 10.34 -0.75
CA ASN A 27 -33.65 10.42 -2.08
C ASN A 27 -32.47 9.48 -1.99
N ASN A 28 -32.53 8.41 -2.77
CA ASN A 28 -31.39 7.57 -3.03
C ASN A 28 -30.42 8.50 -3.76
N SER A 29 -29.79 9.42 -3.01
CA SER A 29 -28.45 9.84 -3.31
C SER A 29 -27.77 8.52 -3.54
N SER A 30 -27.35 8.32 -4.78
CA SER A 30 -26.15 7.54 -5.00
C SER A 30 -25.04 8.26 -4.23
N ASP A 31 -25.08 8.22 -2.90
CA ASP A 31 -23.90 8.06 -2.10
C ASP A 31 -23.32 6.78 -2.69
N GLN A 32 -22.48 6.97 -3.71
CA GLN A 32 -21.56 5.95 -4.12
C GLN A 32 -20.91 5.57 -2.80
N ARG A 33 -21.30 4.40 -2.25
CA ARG A 33 -20.47 3.74 -1.25
C ARG A 33 -19.09 3.83 -1.88
N ARG A 34 -18.15 4.51 -1.21
CA ARG A 34 -16.75 4.52 -1.65
C ARG A 34 -16.47 3.09 -2.07
N ALA A 35 -15.97 2.90 -3.30
CA ALA A 35 -15.51 1.59 -3.71
C ALA A 35 -14.70 1.03 -2.55
N ALA A 36 -14.97 -0.21 -2.13
CA ALA A 36 -14.22 -0.83 -1.04
C ALA A 36 -12.74 -0.54 -1.30
N ASP A 37 -12.02 0.00 -0.31
CA ASP A 37 -10.64 0.42 -0.50
C ASP A 37 -9.85 -0.76 -1.09
N THR A 38 -9.56 -0.71 -2.40
CA THR A 38 -8.89 -1.80 -3.13
C THR A 38 -7.38 -1.69 -3.01
N CYS A 39 -6.91 -1.09 -1.92
CA CYS A 39 -5.56 -0.62 -1.73
C CYS A 39 -5.08 -1.03 -0.34
N ALA A 40 -3.85 -1.52 -0.27
CA ALA A 40 -3.14 -1.67 0.99
C ALA A 40 -3.05 -0.32 1.70
N ASP A 41 -3.14 -0.33 3.02
CA ASP A 41 -3.07 0.88 3.85
C ASP A 41 -1.68 1.54 3.70
N PRO A 42 -1.59 2.73 3.06
CA PRO A 42 -0.31 3.39 2.82
C PRO A 42 0.32 3.94 4.11
N THR A 43 -0.43 4.05 5.20
CA THR A 43 0.11 4.50 6.50
C THR A 43 1.00 3.45 7.16
N LEU A 44 0.87 2.18 6.74
CA LEU A 44 1.70 1.06 7.18
C LEU A 44 2.93 0.84 6.28
N ALA A 45 3.10 1.63 5.22
CA ALA A 45 4.21 1.49 4.29
C ALA A 45 5.42 2.30 4.73
N ASP A 46 6.57 1.64 4.80
CA ASP A 46 7.84 2.24 5.17
C ASP A 46 8.57 2.80 3.96
N VAL A 47 9.42 3.80 4.18
CA VAL A 47 10.32 4.31 3.15
C VAL A 47 11.48 3.35 3.02
N TRP A 48 11.72 2.87 1.80
CA TRP A 48 12.86 2.03 1.46
C TRP A 48 13.94 2.86 0.79
N VAL A 49 15.19 2.62 1.15
CA VAL A 49 16.35 3.37 0.66
C VAL A 49 17.26 2.46 -0.16
N GLN A 50 17.91 3.05 -1.17
CA GLN A 50 18.97 2.43 -1.95
C GLN A 50 20.24 2.40 -1.12
N GLY A 51 20.91 1.24 -1.08
CA GLY A 51 22.23 1.07 -0.50
C GLY A 51 23.18 0.40 -1.49
N TYR A 52 24.44 0.79 -1.46
CA TYR A 52 25.52 0.17 -2.24
C TYR A 52 26.61 -0.37 -1.31
N SER A 53 27.10 -1.58 -1.54
CA SER A 53 28.27 -2.10 -0.82
C SER A 53 29.46 -2.17 -1.76
N PRO A 54 30.58 -1.48 -1.45
CA PRO A 54 31.83 -1.61 -2.20
C PRO A 54 32.43 -3.03 -2.12
N THR A 55 32.22 -3.75 -1.02
CA THR A 55 32.73 -5.12 -0.84
C THR A 55 32.03 -6.12 -1.75
N VAL A 56 30.69 -6.07 -1.81
CA VAL A 56 29.93 -6.98 -2.69
C VAL A 56 29.67 -6.39 -4.06
N THR A 57 30.02 -5.13 -4.28
CA THR A 57 29.85 -4.39 -5.54
C THR A 57 28.42 -4.39 -6.09
N ALA A 58 27.42 -4.50 -5.21
CA ALA A 58 26.01 -4.62 -5.55
C ALA A 58 25.16 -3.57 -4.85
N HIS A 59 24.05 -3.22 -5.48
CA HIS A 59 22.99 -2.42 -4.87
C HIS A 59 21.85 -3.26 -4.31
N VAL A 60 21.21 -2.76 -3.27
CA VAL A 60 19.95 -3.31 -2.74
C VAL A 60 19.06 -2.18 -2.22
N ILE A 61 17.75 -2.38 -2.25
CA ILE A 61 16.79 -1.52 -1.57
C ILE A 61 16.23 -2.22 -0.34
N ARG A 62 16.26 -1.55 0.82
CA ARG A 62 15.76 -2.08 2.10
C ARG A 62 15.24 -0.93 2.98
N PRO A 63 14.48 -1.23 4.05
CA PRO A 63 14.23 -0.24 5.11
C PRO A 63 15.54 0.28 5.70
N PRO A 64 15.66 1.57 6.04
CA PRO A 64 16.88 2.17 6.60
C PRO A 64 17.48 1.42 7.78
N TRP A 65 16.64 0.87 8.66
CA TRP A 65 17.09 0.16 9.86
C TRP A 65 17.89 -1.12 9.55
N VAL A 66 17.65 -1.77 8.40
CA VAL A 66 18.43 -2.95 7.96
C VAL A 66 19.87 -2.56 7.69
N PHE A 67 20.09 -1.44 7.00
CA PHE A 67 21.43 -0.92 6.74
C PHE A 67 22.12 -0.53 8.03
N VAL A 68 21.43 0.20 8.93
CA VAL A 68 21.98 0.57 10.24
C VAL A 68 22.39 -0.66 11.04
N ALA A 69 21.53 -1.68 11.12
CA ALA A 69 21.83 -2.92 11.82
C ALA A 69 23.06 -3.63 11.23
N SER A 70 23.19 -3.68 9.90
CA SER A 70 24.34 -4.26 9.21
C SER A 70 25.64 -3.47 9.46
N ILE A 71 25.58 -2.13 9.38
CA ILE A 71 26.74 -1.25 9.59
C ILE A 71 27.28 -1.38 11.02
N VAL A 72 26.40 -1.50 12.01
CA VAL A 72 26.79 -1.67 13.44
C VAL A 72 27.61 -2.95 13.66
N VAL A 73 27.44 -3.98 12.83
CA VAL A 73 28.19 -5.24 12.90
C VAL A 73 29.32 -5.33 11.87
N GLY A 74 29.70 -4.22 11.25
CA GLY A 74 30.85 -4.12 10.34
C GLY A 74 30.52 -4.22 8.85
N GLY A 75 29.25 -4.13 8.46
CA GLY A 75 28.86 -3.96 7.06
C GLY A 75 29.29 -2.60 6.49
N ASP A 76 29.48 -2.51 5.17
CA ASP A 76 30.05 -1.36 4.46
C ASP A 76 29.04 -0.61 3.56
N TRP A 77 27.74 -0.84 3.79
CA TRP A 77 26.66 -0.23 3.03
C TRP A 77 26.70 1.30 3.04
N GLN A 78 26.72 1.88 1.84
CA GLN A 78 26.60 3.31 1.56
C GLN A 78 25.14 3.63 1.21
N ILE A 79 24.41 4.29 2.11
CA ILE A 79 23.00 4.66 1.89
C ILE A 79 22.94 5.84 0.92
N GLN A 80 22.26 5.67 -0.21
CA GLN A 80 22.16 6.65 -1.30
C GLN A 80 20.86 7.48 -1.26
N GLY A 81 19.86 7.05 -0.50
CA GLY A 81 18.61 7.81 -0.27
C GLY A 81 17.33 7.03 -0.56
N PRO A 82 16.16 7.64 -0.35
CA PRO A 82 14.87 6.99 -0.53
C PRO A 82 14.57 6.70 -2.00
N VAL A 83 13.94 5.56 -2.26
CA VAL A 83 13.54 5.12 -3.61
C VAL A 83 12.02 5.04 -3.72
N PHE A 84 11.39 4.25 -2.86
CA PHE A 84 9.95 4.00 -2.90
C PHE A 84 9.42 3.61 -1.51
N ARG A 85 8.13 3.30 -1.43
CA ARG A 85 7.50 2.77 -0.21
C ARG A 85 7.04 1.34 -0.42
N ALA A 86 7.25 0.51 0.59
CA ALA A 86 6.82 -0.88 0.63
C ALA A 86 6.48 -1.29 2.06
N TRP A 87 5.77 -2.40 2.20
CA TRP A 87 5.37 -2.91 3.52
C TRP A 87 6.34 -4.01 3.97
N GLU A 88 6.71 -4.00 5.25
CA GLU A 88 7.51 -5.08 5.84
C GLU A 88 6.68 -6.35 6.07
N ASN A 89 5.38 -6.19 6.27
CA ASN A 89 4.43 -7.27 6.53
C ASN A 89 3.34 -7.32 5.45
N SER A 90 2.79 -8.51 5.20
CA SER A 90 1.73 -8.71 4.21
C SER A 90 0.55 -7.77 4.44
N GLN A 91 0.13 -7.10 3.37
CA GLN A 91 -1.10 -6.31 3.33
C GLN A 91 -2.06 -6.88 2.30
N GLU A 92 -3.33 -6.47 2.38
CA GLU A 92 -4.31 -6.77 1.34
C GLU A 92 -3.80 -6.26 -0.03
N PHE A 93 -4.02 -7.04 -1.09
CA PHE A 93 -3.62 -6.72 -2.47
C PHE A 93 -2.11 -6.63 -2.74
N THR A 94 -1.26 -6.97 -1.78
CA THR A 94 0.21 -7.02 -1.98
C THR A 94 0.69 -8.44 -2.26
N VAL A 95 1.85 -8.54 -2.89
CA VAL A 95 2.58 -9.79 -3.11
C VAL A 95 3.95 -9.72 -2.43
N PRO A 96 4.54 -10.86 -2.03
CA PRO A 96 5.89 -10.87 -1.50
C PRO A 96 6.93 -10.41 -2.53
N LEU A 97 7.88 -9.59 -2.09
CA LEU A 97 9.10 -9.22 -2.78
C LEU A 97 10.24 -10.08 -2.25
N TYR A 98 10.88 -10.85 -3.12
CA TYR A 98 11.99 -11.74 -2.77
C TYR A 98 13.32 -11.09 -3.06
N GLN A 99 14.31 -11.36 -2.21
CA GLN A 99 15.72 -11.04 -2.47
C GLN A 99 16.44 -12.28 -3.00
N PHE A 100 17.32 -12.06 -3.96
CA PHE A 100 18.17 -13.05 -4.59
C PHE A 100 19.60 -12.53 -4.59
N ASN A 101 20.53 -13.34 -4.10
CA ASN A 101 21.95 -13.01 -4.14
C ASN A 101 22.65 -13.94 -5.12
N LYS A 102 23.63 -13.44 -5.86
CA LYS A 102 24.56 -14.36 -6.51
C LYS A 102 25.38 -15.14 -5.48
N PRO A 103 25.80 -16.37 -5.79
CA PRO A 103 26.65 -17.17 -4.89
C PRO A 103 28.00 -16.53 -4.52
N ASP A 104 28.52 -15.63 -5.36
CA ASP A 104 29.76 -14.87 -5.13
C ASP A 104 29.49 -13.45 -4.56
N ASP A 105 28.25 -13.19 -4.14
CA ASP A 105 27.73 -11.92 -3.62
C ASP A 105 27.80 -10.73 -4.58
N SER A 106 28.28 -10.91 -5.82
CA SER A 106 28.56 -9.78 -6.73
C SER A 106 27.33 -9.04 -7.25
N ASP A 107 26.12 -9.50 -6.93
CA ASP A 107 24.85 -8.97 -7.41
C ASP A 107 23.71 -9.32 -6.45
N ILE A 108 22.74 -8.42 -6.37
CA ILE A 108 21.51 -8.60 -5.60
C ILE A 108 20.31 -8.18 -6.45
N LEU A 109 19.39 -9.13 -6.65
CA LEU A 109 18.17 -8.93 -7.42
C LEU A 109 16.94 -9.03 -6.51
N LEU A 110 15.92 -8.21 -6.78
CA LEU A 110 14.63 -8.24 -6.13
C LEU A 110 13.55 -8.54 -7.15
N LEU A 111 12.69 -9.53 -6.87
CA LEU A 111 11.58 -9.89 -7.74
C LEU A 111 10.30 -10.15 -6.94
N PRO A 112 9.15 -9.59 -7.38
CA PRO A 112 7.87 -9.92 -6.76
C PRO A 112 7.42 -11.31 -7.17
N SER A 113 6.64 -11.97 -6.31
CA SER A 113 5.87 -13.14 -6.71
C SER A 113 4.66 -12.70 -7.54
N THR A 114 4.62 -13.10 -8.81
CA THR A 114 3.52 -12.74 -9.73
C THR A 114 2.45 -13.81 -9.86
N ASP A 115 2.72 -15.02 -9.38
CA ASP A 115 1.87 -16.20 -9.51
C ASP A 115 1.55 -16.87 -8.16
N GLY A 116 1.97 -16.25 -7.05
CA GLY A 116 1.83 -16.78 -5.69
C GLY A 116 2.94 -17.72 -5.24
N ASN A 117 3.90 -18.06 -6.11
CA ASN A 117 5.06 -18.88 -5.79
C ASN A 117 6.34 -18.03 -5.65
N PRO A 118 7.36 -18.47 -4.90
CA PRO A 118 8.68 -17.85 -4.95
C PRO A 118 9.24 -17.93 -6.39
N PRO A 119 9.68 -16.82 -6.99
CA PRO A 119 10.29 -16.86 -8.31
C PRO A 119 11.62 -17.63 -8.29
N THR A 120 12.05 -18.09 -9.46
CA THR A 120 13.37 -18.70 -9.64
C THR A 120 14.18 -17.90 -10.64
N VAL A 121 15.47 -17.73 -10.35
CA VAL A 121 16.40 -16.96 -11.19
C VAL A 121 17.66 -17.79 -11.37
N ALA A 122 18.00 -18.09 -12.63
CA ALA A 122 19.19 -18.87 -12.92
C ALA A 122 20.44 -18.13 -12.44
N GLY A 123 21.30 -18.83 -11.70
CA GLY A 123 22.56 -18.27 -11.18
C GLY A 123 22.41 -17.46 -9.89
N PHE A 124 21.24 -17.37 -9.29
CA PHE A 124 21.03 -16.70 -8.00
C PHE A 124 20.43 -17.64 -6.95
N LEU A 125 20.73 -17.35 -5.69
CA LEU A 125 20.21 -18.01 -4.51
C LEU A 125 19.09 -17.16 -3.88
N ASN A 126 17.92 -17.75 -3.71
CA ASN A 126 16.79 -17.12 -3.05
C ASN A 126 17.09 -16.91 -1.55
N GLN A 127 17.08 -15.66 -1.09
CA GLN A 127 17.31 -15.27 0.31
C GLN A 127 16.01 -15.13 1.12
N GLY A 128 14.86 -15.30 0.47
CA GLY A 128 13.53 -15.19 1.06
C GLY A 128 12.86 -13.84 0.83
N ILE A 129 11.72 -13.67 1.50
CA ILE A 129 10.88 -12.48 1.41
C ILE A 129 11.58 -11.35 2.15
N THR A 130 11.76 -10.21 1.48
CA THR A 130 12.29 -9.01 2.10
C THR A 130 11.23 -7.97 2.45
N GLY A 131 10.05 -8.06 1.83
CA GLY A 131 8.94 -7.13 2.02
C GLY A 131 7.77 -7.47 1.10
N TYR A 132 6.80 -6.56 1.00
CA TYR A 132 5.58 -6.72 0.23
C TYR A 132 5.32 -5.48 -0.60
N VAL A 133 4.89 -5.69 -1.85
CA VAL A 133 4.69 -4.65 -2.87
C VAL A 133 3.43 -4.94 -3.67
N TYR A 134 2.93 -3.95 -4.41
CA TYR A 134 1.94 -4.24 -5.45
C TYR A 134 2.60 -4.96 -6.63
N ALA A 135 1.95 -6.00 -7.15
CA ALA A 135 2.44 -6.73 -8.33
C ALA A 135 2.32 -5.89 -9.63
N THR A 136 1.38 -4.94 -9.66
CA THR A 136 1.12 -4.05 -10.79
C THR A 136 0.87 -2.63 -10.31
N GLN A 137 0.87 -1.66 -11.22
CA GLN A 137 0.59 -0.27 -10.88
C GLN A 137 -0.89 -0.08 -10.55
N VAL A 138 -1.21 0.12 -9.27
CA VAL A 138 -2.56 0.29 -8.73
C VAL A 138 -2.56 1.39 -7.67
N CYS A 139 -3.73 1.93 -7.31
CA CYS A 139 -3.85 2.84 -6.16
C CYS A 139 -2.96 4.10 -6.23
N GLY A 140 -2.66 4.57 -7.44
CA GLY A 140 -1.76 5.71 -7.66
C GLY A 140 -0.28 5.41 -7.37
N SER A 141 0.10 4.13 -7.26
CA SER A 141 1.50 3.73 -7.16
C SER A 141 2.26 4.09 -8.44
N VAL A 142 3.59 4.09 -8.34
CA VAL A 142 4.50 4.24 -9.48
C VAL A 142 5.30 2.95 -9.67
N PRO A 143 5.75 2.62 -10.88
CA PRO A 143 6.58 1.45 -11.11
C PRO A 143 7.91 1.56 -10.37
N LEU A 144 8.37 0.44 -9.82
CA LEU A 144 9.77 0.25 -9.43
C LEU A 144 10.50 -0.38 -10.62
N LEU A 145 11.45 0.36 -11.17
CA LEU A 145 12.24 0.00 -12.34
C LEU A 145 13.62 -0.49 -11.91
N VAL A 146 14.27 -1.35 -12.71
CA VAL A 146 15.61 -1.93 -12.44
C VAL A 146 16.61 -1.64 -13.56
N ALA A 147 17.51 -0.68 -13.35
CA ALA A 147 18.63 -0.44 -14.26
C ALA A 147 19.67 -1.54 -14.08
N ALA A 148 19.94 -2.31 -15.12
CA ALA A 148 20.88 -3.43 -15.08
C ALA A 148 22.18 -3.09 -15.82
N ASN A 149 23.31 -3.21 -15.14
CA ASN A 149 24.62 -3.14 -15.78
C ASN A 149 25.17 -4.55 -16.00
N ALA A 150 25.04 -5.05 -17.24
CA ALA A 150 25.51 -6.38 -17.59
C ALA A 150 27.04 -6.55 -17.47
N ALA A 151 27.83 -5.47 -17.55
CA ALA A 151 29.29 -5.55 -17.47
C ALA A 151 29.79 -5.80 -16.05
N THR A 152 29.11 -5.25 -15.04
CA THR A 152 29.45 -5.42 -13.61
C THR A 152 28.49 -6.36 -12.88
N THR A 153 27.45 -6.85 -13.57
CA THR A 153 26.36 -7.65 -13.02
C THR A 153 25.75 -6.98 -11.79
N ASP A 154 25.34 -5.71 -11.90
CA ASP A 154 24.75 -4.96 -10.79
C ASP A 154 23.37 -4.43 -11.21
N HIS A 155 22.44 -4.44 -10.26
CA HIS A 155 21.06 -4.02 -10.46
C HIS A 155 20.71 -2.86 -9.52
N TRP A 156 20.37 -1.72 -10.10
CA TRP A 156 19.99 -0.51 -9.38
C TRP A 156 18.50 -0.22 -9.54
N TYR A 157 17.83 0.31 -8.50
CA TYR A 157 16.37 0.44 -8.47
C TYR A 157 15.95 1.92 -8.46
N THR A 158 14.90 2.24 -9.19
CA THR A 158 14.39 3.62 -9.26
C THR A 158 12.92 3.67 -9.62
N THR A 159 12.28 4.79 -9.28
CA THR A 159 10.95 5.13 -9.81
C THR A 159 11.03 6.15 -10.95
N ASN A 160 12.22 6.62 -11.29
CA ASN A 160 12.44 7.60 -12.35
C ASN A 160 12.83 6.88 -13.65
N ALA A 161 11.95 6.94 -14.65
CA ALA A 161 12.16 6.32 -15.95
C ALA A 161 13.37 6.88 -16.73
N LEU A 162 13.89 8.06 -16.38
CA LEU A 162 15.11 8.61 -17.02
C LEU A 162 16.41 8.09 -16.40
N GLN A 163 16.33 7.41 -15.24
CA GLN A 163 17.49 6.85 -14.54
C GLN A 163 17.64 5.34 -14.76
N HIS A 164 16.75 4.75 -15.57
CA HIS A 164 16.66 3.33 -15.88
C HIS A 164 16.98 3.04 -17.35
#